data_AF-A0A1V5YZE3-F1
#
_entry.id   AF-A0A1V5YZE3-F1
#
_cell.length_a   1.000
_cell.length_b   1.000
_cell.length_c   1.000
_cell.angle_alpha   90.00
_cell.angle_beta   90.00
_cell.angle_gamma   90.00
#
_symmetry.space_group_name_H-M   'P 1'
#
loop_
_entity.id
_entity.type
_entity.pdbx_description
1 polymer ?
#
loop_
_entity_poly.entity_id
_entity_poly.type
_entity_poly.pdbx_seq_one_letter_code
_entity_poly.pdbx_strand_id
1 'polypeptide(L)'
;MTRFGQALSVLKTHKALSLTYCFCAVLLLALFRTGLIAVGQQGGKGAASSLDALAGVGVMVLFVLAYSMMQAWFYGRLGAGAGGTLWRWQGTVETLKRYVMPWLLLNLLSLTFADLTHRAALAGNTQAAGFFESLTLCWHLISMPAGVCILFYRGLVWRELHEALVPLFRFPGALILPMALAFLQYLHSGVQAAFVDETASGMLLLCAVTDIPQVILDLIIFVLYWRICMDDCLTPREEDDDYEF
;
A
#
# COMPACT_ATOMS: atom_id res chain seq x y z
N MET A 1 -8.66 -16.99 19.87
CA MET A 1 -9.16 -15.91 18.97
C MET A 1 -8.20 -15.83 17.79
N THR A 2 -8.68 -15.95 16.54
CA THR A 2 -7.80 -15.98 15.35
C THR A 2 -7.12 -14.63 15.12
N ARG A 3 -5.92 -14.60 14.50
CA ARG A 3 -5.20 -13.34 14.15
C ARG A 3 -6.10 -12.39 13.34
N PHE A 4 -6.90 -12.95 12.43
CA PHE A 4 -7.91 -12.21 11.68
C PHE A 4 -8.98 -11.57 12.58
N GLY A 5 -9.53 -12.32 13.53
CA GLY A 5 -10.52 -11.80 14.47
C GLY A 5 -9.97 -10.67 15.35
N GLN A 6 -8.69 -10.74 15.73
CA GLN A 6 -8.01 -9.66 16.44
C GLN A 6 -7.84 -8.41 15.58
N ALA A 7 -7.46 -8.56 14.31
CA ALA A 7 -7.37 -7.43 13.37
C ALA A 7 -8.71 -6.71 13.23
N LEU A 8 -9.79 -7.47 13.01
CA LEU A 8 -11.15 -6.92 12.96
C LEU A 8 -11.55 -6.23 14.28
N SER A 9 -11.15 -6.78 15.42
CA SER A 9 -11.43 -6.17 16.72
C SER A 9 -10.76 -4.80 16.85
N VAL A 10 -9.51 -4.65 16.41
CA VAL A 10 -8.80 -3.35 16.43
C VAL A 10 -9.51 -2.34 15.54
N LEU A 11 -9.89 -2.74 14.32
CA LEU A 11 -10.62 -1.85 13.40
C LEU A 11 -11.98 -1.43 13.95
N LYS A 12 -12.69 -2.34 14.64
CA LYS A 12 -13.97 -2.03 15.32
C LYS A 12 -13.77 -1.04 16.47
N THR A 13 -12.73 -1.21 17.28
CA THR A 13 -12.39 -0.26 18.36
C THR A 13 -12.08 1.12 17.78
N HIS A 14 -11.38 1.19 16.65
CA HIS A 14 -11.04 2.42 15.95
C HIS A 14 -11.94 2.69 14.73
N LYS A 15 -13.25 2.43 14.85
CA LYS A 15 -14.20 2.50 13.73
C LYS A 15 -14.20 3.85 13.01
N ALA A 16 -14.14 4.95 13.75
CA ALA A 16 -14.18 6.29 13.16
C ALA A 16 -12.95 6.53 12.27
N LEU A 17 -11.75 6.20 12.77
CA LEU A 17 -10.51 6.31 12.01
C LEU A 17 -10.52 5.42 10.76
N SER A 18 -10.98 4.18 10.91
CA SER A 18 -11.07 3.20 9.81
C SER A 18 -12.04 3.65 8.72
N LEU A 19 -13.23 4.15 9.11
CA LEU A 19 -14.21 4.67 8.15
C LEU A 19 -13.73 5.93 7.44
N THR A 20 -13.08 6.86 8.15
CA THR A 20 -12.50 8.06 7.52
C THR A 20 -11.39 7.68 6.55
N TYR A 21 -10.53 6.71 6.89
CA TYR A 21 -9.52 6.19 5.96
C TYR A 21 -10.17 5.64 4.70
N CYS A 22 -11.19 4.78 4.86
CA CYS A 22 -11.91 4.21 3.72
C CYS A 22 -12.49 5.29 2.80
N PHE A 23 -13.16 6.29 3.39
CA PHE A 23 -13.72 7.41 2.64
C PHE A 23 -12.63 8.20 1.89
N CYS A 24 -11.54 8.58 2.56
CA CYS A 24 -10.46 9.34 1.94
C CYS A 24 -9.75 8.56 0.82
N ALA A 25 -9.51 7.27 1.01
CA ALA A 25 -8.85 6.42 0.02
C ALA A 25 -9.73 6.25 -1.23
N VAL A 26 -11.01 5.93 -1.06
CA VAL A 26 -11.96 5.82 -2.18
C VAL A 26 -12.10 7.15 -2.91
N LEU A 27 -12.16 8.27 -2.17
CA LEU A 27 -12.21 9.61 -2.77
C LEU A 27 -10.95 9.91 -3.59
N LEU A 28 -9.75 9.62 -3.06
CA LEU A 28 -8.49 9.81 -3.78
C LEU A 28 -8.41 8.94 -5.04
N LEU A 29 -8.85 7.69 -4.97
CA LEU A 29 -8.91 6.79 -6.13
C LEU A 29 -9.88 7.29 -7.19
N ALA A 30 -11.06 7.77 -6.78
CA ALA A 30 -12.02 8.39 -7.70
C ALA A 30 -11.43 9.64 -8.36
N LEU A 31 -10.81 10.53 -7.59
CA LEU A 31 -10.15 11.74 -8.09
C LEU A 31 -9.03 11.39 -9.08
N PHE A 32 -8.20 10.40 -8.76
CA PHE A 32 -7.14 9.91 -9.64
C PHE A 32 -7.68 9.45 -10.99
N ARG A 33 -8.70 8.57 -11.00
CA ARG A 33 -9.33 8.09 -12.24
C ARG A 33 -9.95 9.25 -13.03
N THR A 34 -10.69 10.15 -12.37
CA THR A 34 -11.25 11.32 -13.06
C THR A 34 -10.19 12.24 -13.65
N GLY A 35 -9.05 12.40 -12.96
CA GLY A 35 -7.91 13.17 -13.47
C GLY A 35 -7.27 12.53 -14.70
N LEU A 36 -7.07 11.21 -14.70
CA LEU A 36 -6.54 10.49 -15.87
C LEU A 36 -7.48 10.55 -17.08
N ILE A 37 -8.80 10.45 -16.87
CA ILE A 37 -9.81 10.64 -17.92
C ILE A 37 -9.75 12.06 -18.48
N ALA A 38 -9.69 13.08 -17.60
CA ALA A 38 -9.67 14.48 -18.01
C ALA A 38 -8.45 14.84 -18.87
N VAL A 39 -7.31 14.19 -18.63
CA VAL A 39 -6.06 14.39 -19.38
C VAL A 39 -5.96 13.46 -20.61
N GLY A 40 -6.97 12.62 -20.86
CA GLY A 40 -7.00 11.74 -22.03
C GLY A 40 -5.98 10.60 -21.99
N GLN A 41 -5.44 10.28 -20.80
CA GLN A 41 -4.49 9.17 -20.60
C GLN A 41 -5.19 7.82 -20.43
N GLN A 42 -6.50 7.81 -20.24
CA GLN A 42 -7.32 6.60 -20.12
C GLN A 42 -8.13 6.41 -21.41
N GLY A 43 -8.18 5.21 -22.00
CA GLY A 43 -8.92 4.99 -23.26
C GLY A 43 -8.11 4.62 -24.49
N GLY A 44 -6.83 4.21 -24.37
CA GLY A 44 -5.97 3.80 -25.50
C GLY A 44 -5.66 4.88 -26.55
N LYS A 45 -6.15 6.11 -26.39
CA LYS A 45 -5.97 7.19 -27.39
C LYS A 45 -4.56 7.79 -27.44
N GLY A 46 -3.69 7.40 -26.49
CA GLY A 46 -2.35 7.98 -26.37
C GLY A 46 -2.41 9.47 -26.00
N ALA A 47 -1.29 10.01 -25.51
CA ALA A 47 -1.19 11.46 -25.33
C ALA A 47 -1.29 12.15 -26.69
N ALA A 48 -2.32 12.98 -26.91
CA ALA A 48 -2.46 13.73 -28.15
C ALA A 48 -1.35 14.80 -28.30
N SER A 49 -0.81 15.28 -27.17
CA SER A 49 0.30 16.24 -27.12
C SER A 49 1.30 15.91 -26.00
N SER A 50 2.50 16.50 -26.08
CA SER A 50 3.50 16.43 -24.99
C SER A 50 3.01 17.06 -23.69
N LEU A 51 2.08 18.02 -23.77
CA LEU A 51 1.46 18.66 -22.60
C LEU A 51 0.51 17.69 -21.87
N ASP A 52 -0.23 16.87 -22.60
CA ASP A 52 -1.12 15.85 -22.01
C ASP A 52 -0.31 14.76 -21.30
N ALA A 53 0.84 14.37 -21.86
CA ALA A 53 1.76 13.44 -21.20
C ALA A 53 2.31 14.03 -19.89
N LEU A 54 2.72 15.30 -19.89
CA LEU A 54 3.22 15.97 -18.69
C LEU A 54 2.12 16.12 -17.63
N ALA A 55 0.91 16.49 -18.04
CA ALA A 55 -0.25 16.60 -17.15
C ALA A 55 -0.61 15.24 -16.54
N GLY A 56 -0.50 14.15 -17.30
CA GLY A 56 -0.74 12.79 -16.82
C GLY A 56 0.25 12.39 -15.72
N VAL A 57 1.54 12.66 -15.94
CA VAL A 57 2.57 12.47 -14.90
C VAL A 57 2.30 13.35 -13.69
N GLY A 58 1.85 14.59 -13.88
CA GLY A 58 1.44 15.48 -12.79
C GLY A 58 0.32 14.89 -11.92
N VAL A 59 -0.74 14.37 -12.55
CA VAL A 59 -1.85 13.70 -11.84
C VAL A 59 -1.35 12.48 -11.05
N MET A 60 -0.49 11.66 -11.66
CA MET A 60 0.13 10.49 -11.03
C MET A 60 0.95 10.88 -9.79
N VAL A 61 1.87 11.83 -9.91
CA VAL A 61 2.73 12.27 -8.81
C VAL A 61 1.92 12.87 -7.67
N LEU A 62 0.93 13.71 -7.98
CA LEU A 62 0.04 14.30 -6.98
C LEU A 62 -0.78 13.24 -6.24
N PHE A 63 -1.29 12.24 -6.96
CA PHE A 63 -2.01 11.13 -6.35
C PHE A 63 -1.11 10.32 -5.41
N VAL A 64 0.09 9.91 -5.86
CA VAL A 64 1.04 9.14 -5.05
C VAL A 64 1.41 9.93 -3.79
N LEU A 65 1.66 11.24 -3.91
CA LEU A 65 1.95 12.09 -2.76
C LEU A 65 0.78 12.15 -1.78
N ALA A 66 -0.43 12.46 -2.26
CA ALA A 66 -1.62 12.56 -1.42
C ALA A 66 -1.95 11.23 -0.72
N TYR A 67 -1.85 10.11 -1.46
CA TYR A 67 -2.08 8.76 -0.94
C TYR A 67 -1.03 8.37 0.11
N SER A 68 0.24 8.73 -0.10
CA SER A 68 1.32 8.49 0.85
C SER A 68 1.17 9.31 2.13
N MET A 69 0.73 10.58 2.03
CA MET A 69 0.41 11.41 3.18
C MET A 69 -0.75 10.84 3.98
N MET A 70 -1.80 10.37 3.29
CA MET A 70 -2.93 9.68 3.90
C MET A 70 -2.48 8.43 4.64
N GLN A 71 -1.74 7.53 3.99
CA GLN A 71 -1.22 6.31 4.61
C GLN A 71 -0.35 6.61 5.83
N ALA A 72 0.64 7.52 5.70
CA ALA A 72 1.49 7.92 6.81
C ALA A 72 0.68 8.40 8.03
N TRP A 73 -0.33 9.25 7.80
CA TRP A 73 -1.15 9.79 8.87
C TRP A 73 -2.06 8.74 9.51
N PHE A 74 -2.84 8.03 8.71
CA PHE A 74 -3.82 7.06 9.22
C PHE A 74 -3.16 5.85 9.84
N TYR A 75 -2.13 5.28 9.20
CA TYR A 75 -1.42 4.12 9.72
C TYR A 75 -0.62 4.44 10.96
N GLY A 76 0.01 5.61 11.07
CA GLY A 76 0.65 5.98 12.33
C GLY A 76 -0.36 6.10 13.47
N ARG A 77 -1.57 6.66 13.23
CA ARG A 77 -2.60 6.74 14.28
C ARG A 77 -3.17 5.38 14.64
N LEU A 78 -3.41 4.54 13.64
CA LEU A 78 -3.93 3.19 13.83
C LEU A 78 -2.90 2.32 14.55
N GLY A 79 -1.62 2.45 14.19
CA GLY A 79 -0.50 1.80 14.86
C GLY A 79 -0.36 2.21 16.32
N ALA A 80 -0.51 3.49 16.65
CA ALA A 80 -0.57 3.94 18.05
C ALA A 80 -1.75 3.32 18.82
N GLY A 81 -2.92 3.27 18.20
CA GLY A 81 -4.11 2.66 18.79
C GLY A 81 -3.93 1.16 19.05
N ALA A 82 -3.34 0.45 18.08
CA ALA A 82 -3.09 -0.99 18.16
C ALA A 82 -1.91 -1.36 19.07
N GLY A 83 -0.87 -0.52 19.10
CA GLY A 83 0.38 -0.74 19.84
C GLY A 83 0.37 -0.30 21.29
N GLY A 84 -0.63 0.48 21.71
CA GLY A 84 -0.77 0.94 23.10
C GLY A 84 0.47 1.69 23.59
N THR A 85 1.14 1.16 24.62
CA THR A 85 2.32 1.79 25.24
C THR A 85 3.62 1.59 24.44
N LEU A 86 3.68 0.60 23.55
CA LEU A 86 4.88 0.27 22.76
C LEU A 86 5.18 1.33 21.70
N TRP A 87 4.13 1.97 21.17
CA TRP A 87 4.26 2.97 20.11
C TRP A 87 3.41 4.21 20.43
N ARG A 88 4.07 5.35 20.61
CA ARG A 88 3.42 6.62 20.94
C ARG A 88 3.35 7.53 19.73
N TRP A 89 2.15 8.04 19.45
CA TRP A 89 1.93 9.05 18.43
C TRP A 89 2.58 10.39 18.83
N GLN A 90 3.50 10.88 18.00
CA GLN A 90 4.28 12.11 18.27
C GLN A 90 3.65 13.39 17.67
N GLY A 91 2.44 13.30 17.11
CA GLY A 91 1.76 14.42 16.45
C GLY A 91 1.76 14.33 14.93
N THR A 92 0.89 15.12 14.30
CA THR A 92 0.66 15.09 12.84
C THR A 92 1.91 15.49 12.05
N VAL A 93 2.55 16.61 12.40
CA VAL A 93 3.70 17.15 11.66
C VAL A 93 4.87 16.17 11.69
N GLU A 94 5.19 15.63 12.87
CA GLU A 94 6.31 14.70 13.03
C GLU A 94 6.06 13.37 12.31
N THR A 95 4.82 12.87 12.36
CA THR A 95 4.41 11.66 11.62
C THR A 95 4.59 11.87 10.12
N LEU A 96 4.09 12.98 9.58
CA LEU A 96 4.21 13.25 8.15
C LEU A 96 5.68 13.39 7.74
N LYS A 97 6.48 14.15 8.51
CA LYS A 97 7.91 14.35 8.24
C LYS A 97 8.68 13.03 8.18
N ARG A 98 8.38 12.07 9.05
CA ARG A 98 9.10 10.79 9.14
C ARG A 98 8.63 9.74 8.14
N TYR A 99 7.33 9.67 7.91
CA TYR A 99 6.75 8.50 7.22
C TYR A 99 6.22 8.80 5.83
N VAL A 100 6.05 10.06 5.43
CA VAL A 100 5.63 10.38 4.05
C VAL A 100 6.66 9.87 3.04
N MET A 101 7.95 10.10 3.26
CA MET A 101 8.98 9.72 2.28
C MET A 101 9.08 8.20 2.06
N PRO A 102 9.06 7.34 3.10
CA PRO A 102 8.97 5.89 2.91
C PRO A 102 7.74 5.44 2.10
N TRP A 103 6.55 5.92 2.46
CA TRP A 103 5.33 5.58 1.73
C TRP A 103 5.35 6.12 0.29
N LEU A 104 5.93 7.30 0.09
CA LEU A 104 6.09 7.90 -1.24
C LEU A 104 6.96 7.02 -2.13
N LEU A 105 8.12 6.56 -1.65
CA LEU A 105 8.98 5.65 -2.41
C LEU A 105 8.27 4.34 -2.73
N LEU A 106 7.55 3.78 -1.75
CA LEU A 106 6.82 2.53 -1.92
C LEU A 106 5.74 2.64 -2.99
N ASN A 107 4.92 3.69 -2.92
CA ASN A 107 3.82 3.92 -3.85
C ASN A 107 4.30 4.35 -5.24
N LEU A 108 5.40 5.12 -5.32
CA LEU A 108 5.98 5.53 -6.60
C LEU A 108 6.48 4.31 -7.38
N LEU A 109 7.14 3.37 -6.71
CA LEU A 109 7.58 2.11 -7.34
C LEU A 109 6.40 1.26 -7.79
N SER A 110 5.34 1.16 -6.97
CA SER A 110 4.10 0.47 -7.35
C SER A 110 3.50 1.05 -8.63
N LEU A 111 3.37 2.37 -8.70
CA LEU A 111 2.82 3.05 -9.86
C LEU A 111 3.73 2.91 -11.09
N THR A 112 5.04 2.96 -10.88
CA THR A 112 6.03 2.81 -11.95
C THR A 112 5.95 1.43 -12.59
N PHE A 113 5.87 0.35 -11.80
CA PHE A 113 5.72 -1.00 -12.34
C PHE A 113 4.39 -1.19 -13.06
N ALA A 114 3.29 -0.64 -12.53
CA ALA A 114 1.99 -0.68 -13.19
C ALA A 114 2.00 0.07 -14.54
N ASP A 115 2.60 1.27 -14.60
CA ASP A 115 2.72 2.06 -15.83
C ASP A 115 3.62 1.37 -16.86
N LEU A 116 4.75 0.80 -16.44
CA LEU A 116 5.63 0.02 -17.33
C LEU A 116 4.95 -1.22 -17.89
N THR A 117 4.16 -1.92 -17.07
CA THR A 117 3.34 -3.06 -17.52
C THR A 117 2.34 -2.63 -18.59
N HIS A 118 1.59 -1.56 -18.32
CA HIS A 118 0.59 -1.04 -19.24
C HIS A 118 1.20 -0.61 -20.57
N ARG A 119 2.32 0.15 -20.54
CA ARG A 119 3.02 0.58 -21.75
C ARG A 119 3.60 -0.59 -22.55
N ALA A 120 4.16 -1.59 -21.88
CA ALA A 120 4.67 -2.79 -22.55
C ALA A 120 3.54 -3.58 -23.24
N ALA A 121 2.37 -3.67 -22.60
CA ALA A 121 1.18 -4.30 -23.18
C ALA A 121 0.68 -3.53 -24.41
N LEU A 122 0.58 -2.19 -24.33
CA LEU A 122 0.20 -1.34 -25.47
C LEU A 122 1.20 -1.43 -26.64
N ALA A 123 2.49 -1.61 -26.35
CA ALA A 123 3.52 -1.81 -27.35
C ALA A 123 3.52 -3.23 -27.97
N GLY A 124 2.63 -4.12 -27.53
CA GLY A 124 2.57 -5.51 -27.98
C GLY A 124 3.74 -6.39 -27.51
N ASN A 125 4.58 -5.90 -26.58
CA ASN A 125 5.70 -6.66 -26.05
C ASN A 125 5.25 -7.50 -24.84
N THR A 126 4.69 -8.67 -25.14
CA THR A 126 4.11 -9.59 -24.14
C THR A 126 5.14 -10.10 -23.14
N GLN A 127 6.41 -10.27 -23.54
CA GLN A 127 7.48 -10.71 -22.64
C GLN A 127 7.80 -9.63 -21.59
N ALA A 128 7.97 -8.39 -22.03
CA ALA A 128 8.20 -7.26 -21.12
C ALA A 128 7.00 -7.01 -20.22
N ALA A 129 5.78 -7.08 -20.75
CA ALA A 129 4.56 -6.94 -19.97
C ALA A 129 4.47 -8.02 -18.88
N GLY A 130 4.72 -9.28 -19.20
CA GLY A 130 4.72 -10.36 -18.20
C GLY A 130 5.81 -10.21 -17.14
N PHE A 131 6.99 -9.69 -17.51
CA PHE A 131 8.05 -9.38 -16.56
C PHE A 131 7.66 -8.27 -15.58
N PHE A 132 7.14 -7.14 -16.08
CA PHE A 132 6.69 -6.04 -15.21
C PHE A 132 5.47 -6.39 -14.38
N GLU A 133 4.57 -7.24 -14.89
CA GLU A 133 3.45 -7.79 -14.12
C GLU A 133 3.96 -8.63 -12.94
N SER A 134 4.98 -9.47 -13.17
CA SER A 134 5.62 -10.26 -12.11
C SER A 134 6.28 -9.36 -11.05
N LEU A 135 6.94 -8.27 -11.47
CA LEU A 135 7.49 -7.28 -10.55
C LEU A 135 6.39 -6.56 -9.76
N THR A 136 5.28 -6.22 -10.41
CA THR A 136 4.12 -5.59 -9.77
C THR A 136 3.55 -6.50 -8.68
N LEU A 137 3.39 -7.80 -8.96
CA LEU A 137 2.94 -8.78 -7.97
C LEU A 137 3.92 -8.90 -6.80
N CYS A 138 5.21 -9.12 -7.08
CA CYS A 138 6.24 -9.22 -6.03
C CYS A 138 6.26 -7.96 -5.14
N TRP A 139 6.17 -6.79 -5.77
CA TRP A 139 6.13 -5.51 -5.06
C TRP A 139 4.85 -5.33 -4.25
N HIS A 140 3.70 -5.75 -4.76
CA HIS A 140 2.44 -5.73 -4.04
C HIS A 140 2.50 -6.54 -2.74
N LEU A 141 3.17 -7.70 -2.77
CA LEU A 141 3.34 -8.56 -1.59
C LEU A 141 4.32 -7.98 -0.56
N ILE A 142 5.33 -7.21 -0.98
CA ILE A 142 6.44 -6.75 -0.12
C ILE A 142 6.26 -5.31 0.37
N SER A 143 5.61 -4.44 -0.42
CA SER A 143 5.51 -3.01 -0.12
C SER A 143 4.81 -2.72 1.21
N MET A 144 3.68 -3.37 1.46
CA MET A 144 2.91 -3.20 2.70
C MET A 144 3.67 -3.69 3.95
N PRO A 145 4.22 -4.93 4.01
CA PRO A 145 5.02 -5.34 5.16
C PRO A 145 6.24 -4.44 5.38
N ALA A 146 6.95 -4.06 4.31
CA ALA A 146 8.10 -3.17 4.42
C ALA A 146 7.70 -1.80 5.02
N GLY A 147 6.61 -1.19 4.51
CA GLY A 147 6.10 0.08 5.02
C GLY A 147 5.67 0.01 6.49
N VAL A 148 5.03 -1.09 6.89
CA VAL A 148 4.61 -1.33 8.28
C VAL A 148 5.81 -1.50 9.20
N CYS A 149 6.82 -2.27 8.80
CA CYS A 149 8.07 -2.45 9.52
C CYS A 149 8.81 -1.13 9.73
N ILE A 150 8.98 -0.33 8.66
CA ILE A 150 9.61 0.99 8.73
C ILE A 150 8.85 1.94 9.67
N LEU A 151 7.51 1.92 9.60
CA LEU A 151 6.66 2.72 10.48
C LEU A 151 6.81 2.29 11.95
N PHE A 152 6.85 0.98 12.21
CA PHE A 152 7.03 0.43 13.55
C PHE A 152 8.42 0.75 14.12
N TYR A 153 9.46 0.67 13.28
CA TYR A 153 10.85 1.06 13.58
C TYR A 153 11.04 2.59 13.77
N ARG A 154 9.95 3.37 13.66
CA ARG A 154 9.89 4.82 13.93
C ARG A 154 10.58 5.71 12.90
N GLY A 155 10.84 5.20 11.71
CA GLY A 155 11.32 5.97 10.57
C GLY A 155 12.20 5.15 9.64
N LEU A 156 12.56 5.75 8.50
CA LEU A 156 13.51 5.14 7.57
C LEU A 156 14.93 5.65 7.84
N VAL A 157 15.77 4.73 8.30
CA VAL A 157 17.22 4.90 8.40
C VAL A 157 17.85 3.84 7.51
N TRP A 158 18.41 4.23 6.36
CA TRP A 158 18.89 3.28 5.34
C TRP A 158 19.90 2.25 5.87
N ARG A 159 20.78 2.69 6.78
CA ARG A 159 21.79 1.82 7.40
C ARG A 159 21.18 0.71 8.25
N GLU A 160 20.03 0.98 8.87
CA GLU A 160 19.32 0.09 9.81
C GLU A 160 18.07 -0.52 9.19
N LEU A 161 17.90 -0.39 7.86
CA LEU A 161 16.74 -0.93 7.16
C LEU A 161 16.61 -2.44 7.36
N HIS A 162 17.74 -3.15 7.40
CA HIS A 162 17.77 -4.59 7.66
C HIS A 162 17.17 -4.92 9.04
N GLU A 163 17.51 -4.14 10.08
CA GLU A 163 16.97 -4.30 11.44
C GLU A 163 15.46 -4.06 11.48
N ALA A 164 14.98 -3.06 10.75
CA ALA A 164 13.55 -2.76 10.64
C ALA A 164 12.75 -3.93 10.02
N LEU A 165 13.36 -4.69 9.11
CA LEU A 165 12.71 -5.78 8.37
C LEU A 165 12.86 -7.16 9.04
N VAL A 166 13.64 -7.29 10.12
CA VAL A 166 13.81 -8.55 10.88
C VAL A 166 12.49 -9.26 11.21
N PRO A 167 11.40 -8.58 11.62
CA PRO A 167 10.13 -9.24 11.92
C PRO A 167 9.58 -10.10 10.77
N LEU A 168 9.90 -9.75 9.52
CA LEU A 168 9.45 -10.49 8.32
C LEU A 168 10.21 -11.81 8.11
N PHE A 169 11.38 -11.97 8.72
CA PHE A 169 12.16 -13.20 8.58
C PHE A 169 12.02 -14.11 9.80
N ARG A 170 11.73 -13.52 10.97
CA ARG A 170 11.60 -14.27 12.23
C ARG A 170 10.29 -15.04 12.34
N PHE A 171 9.21 -14.57 11.69
CA PHE A 171 7.87 -15.19 11.80
C PHE A 171 7.26 -15.54 10.44
N PRO A 172 7.88 -16.41 9.61
CA PRO A 172 7.39 -16.70 8.26
C PRO A 172 5.97 -17.29 8.26
N GLY A 173 5.63 -18.14 9.24
CA GLY A 173 4.27 -18.69 9.38
C GLY A 173 3.20 -17.62 9.69
N ALA A 174 3.57 -16.52 10.33
CA ALA A 174 2.67 -15.42 10.62
C ALA A 174 2.34 -14.57 9.39
N LEU A 175 3.20 -14.59 8.36
CA LEU A 175 3.05 -13.82 7.13
C LEU A 175 2.08 -14.48 6.14
N ILE A 176 1.83 -15.78 6.26
CA ILE A 176 0.99 -16.53 5.32
C ILE A 176 -0.38 -15.87 5.14
N LEU A 177 -1.05 -15.50 6.23
CA LEU A 177 -2.37 -14.87 6.16
C LEU A 177 -2.34 -13.49 5.50
N PRO A 178 -1.55 -12.49 5.95
CA PRO A 178 -1.53 -11.19 5.31
C PRO A 178 -1.02 -11.25 3.86
N MET A 179 -0.08 -12.15 3.52
CA MET A 179 0.34 -12.36 2.14
C MET A 179 -0.76 -12.96 1.27
N ALA A 180 -1.55 -13.92 1.79
CA ALA A 180 -2.69 -14.48 1.07
C ALA A 180 -3.77 -13.42 0.82
N LEU A 181 -4.02 -12.54 1.79
CA LEU A 181 -4.95 -11.42 1.62
C LEU A 181 -4.43 -10.40 0.59
N ALA A 182 -3.15 -10.06 0.62
CA ALA A 182 -2.53 -9.19 -0.39
C ALA A 182 -2.59 -9.81 -1.79
N PHE A 183 -2.36 -11.13 -1.90
CA PHE A 183 -2.51 -11.84 -3.17
C PHE A 183 -3.96 -11.81 -3.69
N LEU A 184 -4.94 -12.05 -2.82
CA LEU A 184 -6.36 -11.94 -3.17
C LEU A 184 -6.73 -10.50 -3.58
N GLN A 185 -6.15 -9.50 -2.92
CA GLN A 185 -6.34 -8.09 -3.26
C GLN A 185 -5.80 -7.78 -4.66
N TYR A 186 -4.60 -8.28 -5.00
CA TYR A 186 -4.02 -8.17 -6.33
C TYR A 186 -4.89 -8.85 -7.40
N LEU A 187 -5.34 -10.09 -7.17
CA LEU A 187 -6.25 -10.77 -8.09
C LEU A 187 -7.55 -9.98 -8.31
N HIS A 188 -8.11 -9.42 -7.23
CA HIS A 188 -9.30 -8.59 -7.32
C HIS A 188 -9.07 -7.32 -8.13
N SER A 189 -7.92 -6.64 -7.98
CA SER A 189 -7.54 -5.50 -8.84
C SER A 189 -7.44 -5.90 -10.32
N GLY A 190 -6.87 -7.07 -10.63
CA GLY A 190 -6.80 -7.58 -12.00
C GLY A 190 -8.18 -7.88 -12.59
N VAL A 191 -9.08 -8.48 -11.79
CA VAL A 191 -10.46 -8.70 -12.19
C VAL A 191 -11.18 -7.38 -12.46
N GLN A 192 -11.02 -6.37 -11.59
CA GLN A 192 -11.58 -5.04 -11.83
C GLN A 192 -11.07 -4.45 -13.14
N ALA A 193 -9.75 -4.50 -13.38
CA ALA A 193 -9.16 -3.98 -14.62
C ALA A 193 -9.73 -4.64 -15.88
N ALA A 194 -10.10 -5.93 -15.82
CA ALA A 194 -10.73 -6.64 -16.93
C ALA A 194 -12.21 -6.25 -17.18
N PHE A 195 -12.90 -5.76 -16.15
CA PHE A 195 -14.32 -5.36 -16.23
C PHE A 195 -14.52 -3.87 -16.51
N VAL A 196 -13.48 -3.04 -16.41
CA VAL A 196 -13.56 -1.60 -16.71
C VAL A 196 -13.44 -1.40 -18.23
N ASP A 197 -14.59 -1.28 -18.88
CA ASP A 197 -14.71 -0.83 -20.27
C ASP A 197 -14.49 0.69 -20.31
N GLU A 198 -13.50 1.17 -21.07
CA GLU A 198 -12.89 2.50 -20.92
C GLU A 198 -13.81 3.72 -21.22
N THR A 199 -15.09 3.49 -21.54
CA THR A 199 -15.95 4.49 -22.19
C THR A 199 -17.17 4.96 -21.40
N ALA A 200 -17.55 4.30 -20.29
CA ALA A 200 -18.79 4.65 -19.57
C ALA A 200 -18.52 5.39 -18.24
N SER A 201 -18.96 6.66 -18.14
CA SER A 201 -18.94 7.45 -16.89
C SER A 201 -19.68 6.77 -15.72
N GLY A 202 -20.65 5.89 -16.01
CA GLY A 202 -21.31 5.04 -15.02
C GLY A 202 -20.39 4.01 -14.35
N MET A 203 -19.25 3.67 -14.95
CA MET A 203 -18.27 2.74 -14.36
C MET A 203 -17.45 3.36 -13.24
N LEU A 204 -17.31 4.70 -13.16
CA LEU A 204 -16.58 5.33 -12.06
C LEU A 204 -17.22 5.09 -10.70
N LEU A 205 -18.57 5.09 -10.65
CA LEU A 205 -19.32 4.77 -9.44
C LEU A 205 -19.15 3.30 -9.07
N LEU A 206 -19.22 2.40 -10.05
CA LEU A 206 -19.02 0.96 -9.83
C LEU A 206 -17.60 0.68 -9.32
N CYS A 207 -16.59 1.33 -9.90
CA CYS A 207 -15.21 1.22 -9.46
C CYS A 207 -15.03 1.73 -8.02
N ALA A 208 -15.65 2.86 -7.67
CA ALA A 208 -15.59 3.38 -6.29
C ALA A 208 -16.22 2.44 -5.26
N VAL A 209 -17.29 1.72 -5.64
CA VAL A 209 -17.91 0.71 -4.77
C VAL A 209 -17.01 -0.53 -4.65
N THR A 210 -16.40 -0.98 -5.75
CA THR A 210 -15.50 -2.13 -5.74
C THR A 210 -14.15 -1.83 -5.08
N ASP A 211 -13.77 -0.56 -4.93
CA ASP A 211 -12.56 -0.17 -4.18
C ASP A 211 -12.73 -0.37 -2.66
N ILE A 212 -13.96 -0.33 -2.13
CA ILE A 212 -14.20 -0.41 -0.69
C ILE A 212 -13.62 -1.71 -0.09
N PRO A 213 -13.90 -2.91 -0.64
CA PRO A 213 -13.26 -4.15 -0.19
C PRO A 213 -11.73 -4.09 -0.20
N GLN A 214 -11.14 -3.48 -1.23
CA GLN A 214 -9.69 -3.37 -1.40
C GLN A 214 -9.07 -2.50 -0.31
N VAL A 215 -9.66 -1.33 -0.03
CA VAL A 215 -9.21 -0.42 1.03
C VAL A 215 -9.41 -1.02 2.43
N ILE A 216 -10.46 -1.82 2.63
CA ILE A 216 -10.65 -2.56 3.89
C ILE A 216 -9.57 -3.63 4.06
N LEU A 217 -9.19 -4.32 2.99
CA LEU A 217 -8.09 -5.29 3.03
C LEU A 217 -6.76 -4.61 3.38
N ASP A 218 -6.47 -3.42 2.86
CA ASP A 218 -5.27 -2.65 3.25
C ASP A 218 -5.20 -2.44 4.77
N LEU A 219 -6.31 -2.05 5.40
CA LEU A 219 -6.40 -1.87 6.85
C LEU A 219 -6.20 -3.19 7.62
N ILE A 220 -6.77 -4.28 7.13
CA ILE A 220 -6.62 -5.60 7.77
C ILE A 220 -5.17 -6.07 7.67
N ILE A 221 -4.58 -5.99 6.47
CA ILE A 221 -3.20 -6.37 6.19
C ILE A 221 -2.24 -5.52 7.03
N PHE A 222 -2.49 -4.20 7.11
CA PHE A 222 -1.75 -3.30 8.00
C PHE A 222 -1.72 -3.81 9.43
N VAL A 223 -2.90 -4.07 10.02
CA VAL A 223 -2.99 -4.50 11.42
C VAL A 223 -2.33 -5.87 11.62
N LEU A 224 -2.45 -6.78 10.67
CA LEU A 224 -1.79 -8.09 10.75
C LEU A 224 -0.26 -7.95 10.78
N TYR A 225 0.33 -7.17 9.87
CA TYR A 225 1.78 -6.91 9.89
C TYR A 225 2.22 -6.13 11.12
N TRP A 226 1.41 -5.15 11.57
CA TRP A 226 1.71 -4.38 12.76
C TRP A 226 1.83 -5.28 13.99
N ARG A 227 0.95 -6.28 14.09
CA ARG A 227 1.01 -7.29 15.16
C ARG A 227 2.25 -8.17 15.07
N ILE A 228 2.71 -8.50 13.86
CA ILE A 228 3.96 -9.26 13.69
C ILE A 228 5.15 -8.44 14.22
N CYS A 229 5.20 -7.14 13.94
CA CYS A 229 6.22 -6.26 14.50
C CYS A 229 6.13 -6.15 16.04
N MET A 230 4.92 -6.14 16.60
CA MET A 230 4.74 -6.20 18.06
C MET A 230 5.19 -7.54 18.65
N ASP A 231 4.85 -8.66 18.02
CA ASP A 231 5.26 -10.00 18.45
C ASP A 231 6.80 -10.07 18.47
N ASP A 232 7.49 -9.53 17.46
CA ASP A 232 8.96 -9.46 17.45
C ASP A 232 9.53 -8.62 18.59
N CYS A 233 8.97 -7.43 18.82
CA CYS A 233 9.40 -6.53 19.90
C CYS A 233 9.21 -7.14 21.31
N LEU A 234 8.23 -8.03 21.47
CA LEU A 234 7.91 -8.68 22.74
C LEU A 234 8.64 -10.01 22.92
N THR A 235 9.21 -10.57 21.85
CA THR A 235 9.94 -11.84 21.91
C THR A 235 11.41 -11.55 22.15
N PRO A 236 11.99 -11.94 23.31
CA PRO A 236 13.41 -11.77 23.58
C PRO A 236 14.21 -12.31 22.39
N ARG A 237 15.19 -11.56 21.89
CA ARG A 237 16.20 -12.15 21.02
C ARG A 237 16.97 -13.10 21.94
N GLU A 238 17.03 -14.37 21.57
CA GLU A 238 18.06 -15.24 22.14
C GLU A 238 19.36 -14.50 21.82
N GLU A 239 20.03 -13.97 22.85
CA GLU A 239 21.37 -13.40 22.69
C GLU A 239 22.15 -14.43 21.90
N ASP A 240 22.81 -13.97 20.83
CA ASP A 240 23.67 -14.80 20.00
C ASP A 240 24.41 -15.76 20.92
N ASP A 241 24.16 -17.07 20.74
CA ASP A 241 25.12 -18.07 21.15
C ASP A 241 26.48 -17.53 20.69
N ASP A 242 27.36 -17.29 21.65
CA ASP A 242 28.75 -16.91 21.49
C ASP A 242 29.44 -17.87 20.50
N TYR A 243 29.24 -17.66 19.20
CA TYR A 243 30.05 -18.26 18.16
C TYR A 243 31.15 -17.25 17.85
N GLU A 244 32.13 -17.22 18.75
CA GLU A 244 33.49 -16.81 18.42
C GLU A 244 33.92 -17.62 17.18
N PHE A 245 34.06 -16.95 16.04
CA PHE A 245 34.83 -17.43 14.88
C PHE A 245 35.95 -16.44 14.57
#